data_AF-A0A383AT49-F1
#
_entry.id   AF-A0A383AT49-F1
#
_cell.length_a   1.000
_cell.length_b   1.000
_cell.length_c   1.000
_cell.angle_alpha   90.00
_cell.angle_beta   90.00
_cell.angle_gamma   90.00
#
_symmetry.space_group_name_H-M   'P 1'
#
loop_
_entity.id
_entity.type
_entity.pdbx_description
1 polymer ?
#
loop_
_entity_poly.entity_id
_entity_poly.type
_entity_poly.pdbx_seq_one_letter_code
_entity_poly.pdbx_strand_id
1 'polypeptide(L)'
;VLDIEKRLFEWSNSMLISSGRTKAYEIKPLRQEASTRKYYRLISKDESHIGVFSPPTSELNEQFIFLSKFFRKQGVTVPEVLFSDVENGWMLLEDFGDNS
;
A
#
# COMPACT_ATOMS: atom_id res chain seq x y z
N VAL A 1 8.55 15.99 -0.38
CA VAL A 1 7.32 15.25 -0.75
C VAL A 1 7.51 14.44 -2.02
N LEU A 2 8.08 15.01 -3.09
CA LEU A 2 8.39 14.31 -4.36
C LEU A 2 9.29 13.05 -4.20
N ASP A 3 10.20 13.03 -3.22
CA ASP A 3 11.09 11.89 -3.01
C ASP A 3 10.36 10.62 -2.50
N ILE A 4 9.37 10.79 -1.63
CA ILE A 4 8.65 9.65 -1.02
C ILE A 4 7.80 8.93 -2.06
N GLU A 5 7.05 9.67 -2.86
CA GLU A 5 6.19 9.10 -3.90
C GLU A 5 7.01 8.31 -4.92
N LYS A 6 8.14 8.88 -5.38
CA LYS A 6 9.05 8.21 -6.31
C LYS A 6 9.62 6.92 -5.72
N ARG A 7 10.16 6.98 -4.49
CA ARG A 7 10.74 5.81 -3.82
C ARG A 7 9.70 4.73 -3.53
N LEU A 8 8.49 5.12 -3.13
CA LEU A 8 7.37 4.20 -2.96
C LEU A 8 7.04 3.49 -4.27
N PHE A 9 6.98 4.23 -5.36
CA PHE A 9 6.63 3.71 -6.66
C PHE A 9 7.68 2.71 -7.18
N GLU A 10 8.96 3.02 -6.99
CA GLU A 10 10.08 2.13 -7.33
C GLU A 10 10.06 0.84 -6.50
N TRP A 11 9.90 0.98 -5.18
CA TRP A 11 9.80 -0.18 -4.27
C TRP A 11 8.58 -1.05 -4.60
N SER A 12 7.41 -0.43 -4.78
CA SER A 12 6.16 -1.15 -5.09
C SER A 12 6.27 -1.91 -6.40
N ASN A 13 6.84 -1.30 -7.45
CA ASN A 13 7.07 -1.97 -8.73
C ASN A 13 8.04 -3.16 -8.60
N SER A 14 9.06 -3.05 -7.74
CA SER A 14 9.97 -4.15 -7.47
C SER A 14 9.24 -5.33 -6.82
N MET A 15 8.34 -5.06 -5.87
CA MET A 15 7.50 -6.08 -5.23
C MET A 15 6.52 -6.72 -6.23
N LEU A 16 5.82 -5.91 -7.02
CA LEU A 16 4.89 -6.40 -8.05
C LEU A 16 5.59 -7.37 -9.01
N ILE A 17 6.73 -6.95 -9.58
CA ILE A 17 7.50 -7.79 -10.52
C ILE A 17 7.97 -9.08 -9.84
N SER A 18 8.50 -9.01 -8.61
CA SER A 18 8.97 -10.19 -7.87
C SER A 18 7.86 -11.22 -7.60
N SER A 19 6.60 -10.77 -7.55
CA SER A 19 5.42 -11.61 -7.33
C SER A 19 4.74 -12.11 -8.60
N GLY A 20 5.31 -11.81 -9.77
CA GLY A 20 4.73 -12.16 -11.07
C GLY A 20 3.58 -11.25 -11.52
N ARG A 21 3.36 -10.11 -10.84
CA ARG A 21 2.34 -9.11 -11.19
C ARG A 21 2.86 -8.10 -12.20
N THR A 22 1.93 -7.40 -12.85
CA THR A 22 2.29 -6.35 -13.81
C THR A 22 2.72 -5.10 -13.06
N LYS A 23 3.89 -4.54 -13.44
CA LYS A 23 4.35 -3.26 -12.90
C LYS A 23 3.32 -2.15 -13.15
N ALA A 24 3.17 -1.26 -12.20
CA ALA A 24 2.39 -0.05 -12.36
C ALA A 24 3.12 0.94 -13.27
N TYR A 25 2.36 1.62 -14.11
CA TYR A 25 2.85 2.67 -15.01
C TYR A 25 2.53 4.07 -14.51
N GLU A 26 1.63 4.20 -13.54
CA GLU A 26 1.20 5.48 -12.96
C GLU A 26 0.99 5.36 -11.45
N ILE A 27 1.26 6.45 -10.71
CA ILE A 27 0.97 6.60 -9.29
C ILE A 27 0.18 7.89 -9.08
N LYS A 28 -0.91 7.84 -8.31
CA LYS A 28 -1.77 8.98 -7.99
C LYS A 28 -1.94 9.12 -6.50
N PRO A 29 -1.76 10.32 -5.92
CA PRO A 29 -2.08 10.54 -4.51
C PRO A 29 -3.57 10.37 -4.27
N LEU A 30 -3.93 9.68 -3.18
CA LEU A 30 -5.30 9.63 -2.68
C LEU A 30 -5.50 10.68 -1.58
N ARG A 31 -6.69 11.26 -1.52
CA ARG A 31 -7.06 12.32 -0.57
C ARG A 31 -6.86 11.83 0.86
N GLN A 32 -6.18 12.63 1.68
CA GLN A 32 -5.96 12.37 3.11
C GLN A 32 -6.55 13.52 3.92
N GLU A 33 -7.44 13.21 4.86
CA GLU A 33 -8.02 14.24 5.73
C GLU A 33 -7.55 14.16 7.19
N ALA A 34 -7.02 13.02 7.65
CA ALA A 34 -6.73 12.83 9.08
C ALA A 34 -5.61 11.83 9.44
N SER A 35 -4.87 11.29 8.48
CA SER A 35 -3.83 10.27 8.74
C SER A 35 -2.42 10.82 8.56
N THR A 36 -1.48 10.36 9.37
CA THR A 36 -0.03 10.54 9.12
C THR A 36 0.47 9.65 7.97
N ARG A 37 -0.35 8.68 7.54
CA ARG A 37 -0.07 7.80 6.41
C ARG A 37 -0.44 8.46 5.10
N LYS A 38 0.46 8.35 4.14
CA LYS A 38 0.26 8.78 2.77
C LYS A 38 -0.19 7.62 1.91
N TYR A 39 -1.30 7.79 1.21
CA TYR A 39 -1.88 6.78 0.34
C TYR A 39 -1.76 7.21 -1.11
N TYR A 40 -1.40 6.26 -1.95
CA TYR A 40 -1.25 6.43 -3.38
C TYR A 40 -1.88 5.25 -4.09
N ARG A 41 -2.65 5.49 -5.15
CA ARG A 41 -3.10 4.43 -6.05
C ARG A 41 -2.06 4.22 -7.14
N LEU A 42 -1.58 2.98 -7.26
CA LEU A 42 -0.71 2.52 -8.32
C LEU A 42 -1.56 1.84 -9.38
N ILE A 43 -1.42 2.27 -10.63
CA ILE A 43 -2.21 1.78 -11.75
C ILE A 43 -1.32 0.91 -12.63
N SER A 44 -1.68 -0.36 -12.74
CA SER A 44 -1.11 -1.33 -13.68
C SER A 44 -2.09 -1.55 -14.84
N LYS A 45 -1.70 -2.41 -15.80
CA LYS A 45 -2.51 -2.65 -17.02
C LYS A 45 -3.91 -3.17 -16.71
N ASP A 46 -4.01 -4.21 -15.88
CA ASP A 46 -5.25 -4.95 -15.63
C ASP A 46 -5.66 -4.92 -14.14
N GLU A 47 -4.91 -4.21 -13.29
CA GLU A 47 -5.09 -4.18 -11.83
C GLU A 47 -4.60 -2.85 -11.25
N SER A 48 -5.01 -2.57 -10.02
CA SER A 48 -4.49 -1.45 -9.23
C SER A 48 -4.16 -1.90 -7.81
N HIS A 49 -3.32 -1.11 -7.15
CA HIS A 49 -2.85 -1.36 -5.79
C HIS A 49 -2.78 -0.06 -5.01
N ILE A 50 -2.85 -0.15 -3.68
CA ILE A 50 -2.65 1.02 -2.81
C ILE A 50 -1.25 0.97 -2.20
N GLY A 51 -0.40 1.88 -2.62
CA GLY A 51 0.88 2.14 -1.99
C GLY A 51 0.68 3.03 -0.77
N VAL A 52 1.30 2.65 0.35
CA VAL A 52 1.23 3.41 1.59
C VAL A 52 2.64 3.74 2.06
N PHE A 53 2.84 5.01 2.40
CA PHE A 53 3.96 5.43 3.21
C PHE A 53 3.46 5.83 4.59
N SER A 54 4.01 5.22 5.63
CA SER A 54 3.81 5.63 7.01
C SER A 54 5.17 5.83 7.66
N PRO A 55 5.43 6.93 8.39
CA PRO A 55 6.72 7.17 9.02
C PRO A 55 7.26 5.93 9.77
N PRO A 56 8.52 5.52 9.54
CA PRO A 56 9.19 4.47 10.31
C PRO A 56 9.15 4.80 11.80
N THR A 57 9.22 3.80 12.67
CA THR A 57 9.17 3.87 14.15
C THR A 57 7.79 3.94 14.81
N SER A 58 6.69 3.87 14.05
CA SER A 58 5.37 3.75 14.66
C SER A 58 4.98 2.28 14.88
N GLU A 59 4.73 1.88 16.13
CA GLU A 59 4.05 0.60 16.47
C GLU A 59 2.76 0.40 15.65
N LEU A 60 2.18 1.49 15.14
CA LEU A 60 1.00 1.49 14.30
C LEU A 60 1.17 0.75 12.97
N ASN A 61 2.38 0.57 12.43
CA ASN A 61 2.58 -0.18 11.18
C ASN A 61 2.41 -1.68 11.41
N GLU A 62 3.04 -2.21 12.46
CA GLU A 62 2.89 -3.62 12.84
C GLU A 62 1.45 -3.91 13.27
N GLN A 63 0.84 -3.00 14.05
CA GLN A 63 -0.58 -3.11 14.43
C GLN A 63 -1.50 -3.08 13.20
N PHE A 64 -1.24 -2.23 12.21
CA PHE A 64 -2.03 -2.19 10.97
C PHE A 64 -1.96 -3.51 10.22
N ILE A 65 -0.76 -4.06 10.06
CA ILE A 65 -0.54 -5.35 9.38
C ILE A 65 -1.23 -6.48 10.15
N PHE A 66 -1.09 -6.49 11.49
CA PHE A 66 -1.73 -7.48 12.35
C PHE A 66 -3.26 -7.41 12.25
N LEU A 67 -3.84 -6.22 12.37
CA LEU A 67 -5.29 -6.03 12.33
C LEU A 67 -5.88 -6.36 10.96
N SER A 68 -5.23 -5.96 9.85
CA SER A 68 -5.64 -6.35 8.49
C SER A 68 -5.73 -7.88 8.37
N LYS A 69 -4.67 -8.59 8.81
CA LYS A 69 -4.66 -10.07 8.79
C LYS A 69 -5.72 -10.67 9.72
N PHE A 70 -5.90 -10.11 10.91
CA PHE A 70 -6.88 -10.61 11.89
C PHE A 70 -8.31 -10.47 11.36
N PHE A 71 -8.70 -9.27 10.92
CA PHE A 71 -10.05 -9.02 10.40
C PHE A 71 -10.37 -9.89 9.19
N ARG A 72 -9.42 -10.06 8.27
CA ARG A 72 -9.60 -10.94 7.13
C ARG A 72 -9.81 -12.40 7.54
N LYS A 73 -9.06 -12.90 8.53
CA LYS A 73 -9.27 -14.24 9.10
C LYS A 73 -10.65 -14.40 9.74
N GLN A 74 -11.26 -13.32 10.22
CA GLN A 74 -12.63 -13.30 10.75
C GLN A 74 -13.70 -13.12 9.66
N GLY A 75 -13.32 -13.12 8.37
CA GLY A 75 -14.25 -12.95 7.25
C GLY A 75 -14.69 -11.51 7.02
N VAL A 76 -14.04 -10.53 7.63
CA VAL A 76 -14.30 -9.11 7.39
C VAL A 76 -13.60 -8.67 6.11
N THR A 77 -14.33 -8.02 5.21
CA THR A 77 -13.77 -7.44 3.98
C THR A 77 -12.91 -6.22 4.32
N VAL A 78 -11.59 -6.42 4.30
CA VAL A 78 -10.58 -5.37 4.46
C VAL A 78 -9.49 -5.55 3.42
N PRO A 79 -8.81 -4.48 2.97
CA PRO A 79 -7.69 -4.62 2.04
C PRO A 79 -6.59 -5.51 2.62
N GLU A 80 -6.13 -6.45 1.81
CA GLU A 80 -4.96 -7.26 2.14
C GLU A 80 -3.68 -6.42 2.10
N VAL A 81 -2.80 -6.62 3.08
CA VAL A 81 -1.39 -6.18 2.99
C VAL A 81 -0.62 -7.23 2.20
N LEU A 82 -0.29 -6.94 0.93
CA LEU A 82 0.44 -7.83 0.05
C LEU A 82 1.94 -7.84 0.36
N PHE A 83 2.52 -6.66 0.57
CA PHE A 83 3.93 -6.48 0.91
C PHE A 83 4.10 -5.37 1.94
N SER A 84 5.15 -5.47 2.76
CA SER A 84 5.48 -4.45 3.75
C SER A 84 6.99 -4.41 4.00
N ASP A 85 7.55 -3.21 4.03
CA ASP A 85 8.88 -2.89 4.53
C ASP A 85 8.70 -1.88 5.67
N VAL A 86 8.54 -2.41 6.89
CA VAL A 86 8.24 -1.61 8.08
C VAL A 86 9.41 -0.71 8.47
N GLU A 87 10.64 -1.14 8.18
CA GLU A 87 11.86 -0.37 8.46
C GLU A 87 11.89 0.94 7.68
N ASN A 88 11.44 0.91 6.41
CA ASN A 88 11.34 2.10 5.58
C ASN A 88 9.93 2.70 5.55
N GLY A 89 8.96 2.06 6.20
CA GLY A 89 7.58 2.56 6.33
C GLY A 89 6.70 2.33 5.09
N TRP A 90 7.08 1.42 4.20
CA TRP A 90 6.34 1.12 2.97
C TRP A 90 5.39 -0.05 3.15
N MET A 91 4.20 0.06 2.57
CA MET A 91 3.27 -1.06 2.41
C MET A 91 2.65 -1.02 1.02
N LEU A 92 2.32 -2.20 0.48
CA LEU A 92 1.54 -2.35 -0.74
C LEU A 92 0.29 -3.17 -0.41
N LEU A 93 -0.87 -2.59 -0.67
CA LEU A 93 -2.17 -3.17 -0.35
C LEU A 93 -2.95 -3.51 -1.60
N GLU A 94 -3.89 -4.44 -1.44
CA GLU A 94 -5.01 -4.62 -2.37
C GLU A 94 -5.79 -3.30 -2.54
N ASP A 95 -6.30 -3.05 -3.75
CA ASP A 95 -7.16 -1.91 -4.07
C ASP A 95 -8.55 -2.41 -4.42
N PHE A 96 -9.57 -1.93 -3.70
CA PHE A 96 -10.97 -2.22 -4.02
C PHE A 96 -11.55 -1.32 -5.11
N GLY A 97 -10.75 -0.38 -5.63
CA GLY A 97 -11.20 0.62 -6.59
C GLY A 97 -12.04 1.71 -5.92
N ASP A 98 -12.82 2.42 -6.73
CA ASP A 98 -13.60 3.59 -6.28
C ASP A 98 -15.08 3.29 -5.98
N ASN A 99 -15.52 2.05 -6.21
CA ASN A 99 -16.93 1.66 -6.11
C ASN A 99 -17.26 0.90 -4.81
N SER A 100 -16.70 1.34 -3.67
CA SER A 100 -17.13 0.87 -2.35
C SER A 100 -18.16 1.78 -1.72
#